data_AF-A0A3E5E8W0-F1
#
_entry.id   AF-A0A3E5E8W0-F1
#
_cell.length_a   1.000
_cell.length_b   1.000
_cell.length_c   1.000
_cell.angle_alpha   90.00
_cell.angle_beta   90.00
_cell.angle_gamma   90.00
#
_symmetry.space_group_name_H-M   'P 1'
#
loop_
_entity.id
_entity.type
_entity.pdbx_description
1 polymer ?
#
loop_
_entity_poly.entity_id
_entity_poly.type
_entity_poly.pdbx_seq_one_letter_code
_entity_poly.pdbx_strand_id
1 'polypeptide(L)'
;MCNLKVTDGDTQKEYQMDAPDGEKMFILPSELSHGNIYLSVDEKESIPENCSIYAVYTNPSDETVCRVKLKEGFFTFLKNTSVKYSYKAIRSVKLEVRQNGSMIQAAQIPISYKTHLRELTVKNSWGHESECDLKDTLDDQQFEISVPQNTEYIDIGGWASGWGYLSENPDLISIEGVKLTNTGMGTLRFTPDWKQYSEYKVYITLPENDEKYIFEATKYTLIITPGDIDYTPILSYQGQEPGRYGFMQDEESDPFIIQPEVLREDEGRLSYQWYQGNTSDQMEEIEGAVASSYQVPTDTPHYYNYYKCIVSYEIDGKTYSAESGLYRVRVYPLTLEAPQITKQPADITGVKGVPLQDKLSVEISDIKQSDVKARYQWYKNTENDTTNGTLIPGATESSYEPDIKEAGKTYYYCRIRYQLDARTQKKDKTINSAFVYSDTACVTVTEAPLPWEGNGTESSPYLLKTASDVEALRDKVNTEGFSFENTYFQLTEDITLPTEWKPIGVTRDGKKDLQNGANLNVFSGIFDGNNHTVIVPEGGLPLFGYVRNTRIRNLNIYGKKIAGYGLVNNFEGVGLSGTAVEIDNVTLKSGSSTLKSGLLGANKTMSLMLDVLQLLRQWYGTVPSRRGLSSDMTKM
;
A
#
# COMPACT_ATOMS: atom_id res chain seq x y z
N MET A 1 33.70 38.29 -10.09
CA MET A 1 32.42 38.05 -9.35
C MET A 1 32.41 36.62 -8.85
N CYS A 2 31.82 36.32 -7.69
CA CYS A 2 31.71 34.95 -7.18
C CYS A 2 30.23 34.57 -7.04
N ASN A 3 29.84 33.45 -7.63
CA ASN A 3 28.47 32.96 -7.60
C ASN A 3 28.43 31.62 -6.85
N LEU A 4 27.52 31.50 -5.90
CA LEU A 4 27.26 30.28 -5.14
C LEU A 4 25.86 29.78 -5.50
N LYS A 5 25.76 28.51 -5.85
CA LYS A 5 24.49 27.84 -6.10
C LYS A 5 24.32 26.68 -5.14
N VAL A 6 23.13 26.55 -4.57
CA VAL A 6 22.75 25.39 -3.77
C VAL A 6 21.57 24.67 -4.42
N THR A 7 21.65 23.35 -4.51
CA THR A 7 20.54 22.52 -4.99
C THR A 7 20.17 21.45 -3.96
N ASP A 8 18.89 21.33 -3.61
CA ASP A 8 18.35 20.28 -2.75
C ASP A 8 16.99 19.79 -3.28
N GLY A 9 16.93 18.54 -3.74
CA GLY A 9 15.79 18.03 -4.52
C GLY A 9 15.51 18.91 -5.74
N ASP A 10 14.27 19.40 -5.85
CA ASP A 10 13.84 20.33 -6.91
C ASP A 10 14.16 21.81 -6.60
N THR A 11 14.68 22.12 -5.41
CA THR A 11 15.01 23.48 -4.99
C THR A 11 16.38 23.90 -5.52
N GLN A 12 16.45 25.05 -6.19
CA GLN A 12 17.71 25.69 -6.62
C GLN A 12 17.69 27.17 -6.21
N LYS A 13 18.69 27.61 -5.43
CA LYS A 13 18.91 29.04 -5.12
C LYS A 13 20.33 29.45 -5.51
N GLU A 14 20.46 30.64 -6.09
CA GLU A 14 21.74 31.23 -6.52
C GLU A 14 21.99 32.54 -5.77
N TYR A 15 23.24 32.74 -5.38
CA TYR A 15 23.72 33.88 -4.61
C TYR A 15 24.93 34.47 -5.33
N GLN A 16 25.04 35.79 -5.37
CA GLN A 16 26.10 36.49 -6.10
C GLN A 16 26.84 37.44 -5.17
N MET A 17 28.13 37.62 -5.41
CA MET A 17 28.99 38.52 -4.66
C MET A 17 30.00 39.24 -5.58
N ASP A 18 29.93 40.57 -5.53
CA ASP A 18 30.84 41.47 -6.23
C ASP A 18 32.16 41.61 -5.46
N ALA A 19 33.06 40.68 -5.76
CA ALA A 19 34.43 40.50 -5.25
C ALA A 19 34.55 40.04 -3.77
N PRO A 20 35.30 38.95 -3.50
CA PRO A 20 35.60 38.52 -2.13
C PRO A 20 36.71 39.39 -1.54
N ASP A 21 36.33 40.44 -0.81
CA ASP A 21 37.24 41.30 -0.03
C ASP A 21 37.59 40.72 1.35
N GLY A 22 36.92 39.63 1.74
CA GLY A 22 37.09 38.96 3.03
C GLY A 22 36.13 39.42 4.11
N GLU A 23 35.33 40.47 3.86
CA GLU A 23 34.32 40.99 4.79
C GLU A 23 32.90 40.51 4.44
N LYS A 24 32.62 40.29 3.15
CA LYS A 24 31.32 39.80 2.68
C LYS A 24 31.16 38.30 2.88
N MET A 25 29.94 37.88 3.23
CA MET A 25 29.57 36.48 3.49
C MET A 25 28.32 36.07 2.71
N PHE A 26 28.21 34.79 2.38
CA PHE A 26 26.96 34.23 1.89
C PHE A 26 26.06 33.86 3.08
N ILE A 27 24.85 34.41 3.12
CA ILE A 27 23.83 34.03 4.11
C ILE A 27 22.80 33.15 3.39
N LEU A 28 22.73 31.89 3.81
CA LEU A 28 21.87 30.88 3.21
C LEU A 28 20.72 30.54 4.17
N PRO A 29 19.51 30.25 3.67
CA PRO A 29 18.48 29.60 4.47
C PRO A 29 18.96 28.28 5.06
N SER A 30 18.67 28.06 6.35
CA SER A 30 19.16 26.89 7.10
C SER A 30 18.77 25.54 6.51
N GLU A 31 17.63 25.44 5.83
CA GLU A 31 17.19 24.22 5.13
C GLU A 31 18.12 23.82 3.97
N LEU A 32 18.83 24.79 3.38
CA LEU A 32 19.80 24.53 2.32
C LEU A 32 21.15 24.03 2.85
N SER A 33 21.32 23.87 4.17
CA SER A 33 22.54 23.31 4.77
C SER A 33 22.83 21.87 4.31
N HIS A 34 21.82 21.13 3.84
CA HIS A 34 22.00 19.79 3.27
C HIS A 34 22.23 19.78 1.76
N GLY A 35 22.02 20.90 1.08
CA GLY A 35 22.07 20.98 -0.37
C GLY A 35 23.47 20.82 -0.97
N ASN A 36 23.52 20.41 -2.23
CA ASN A 36 24.74 20.35 -3.02
C ASN A 36 25.21 21.77 -3.37
N ILE A 37 26.41 22.12 -2.94
CA ILE A 37 27.00 23.45 -3.19
C ILE A 37 27.82 23.44 -4.48
N TYR A 38 27.61 24.45 -5.30
CA TYR A 38 28.38 24.74 -6.50
C TYR A 38 28.92 26.16 -6.44
N LEU A 39 30.13 26.34 -6.95
CA LEU A 39 30.79 27.64 -6.98
C LEU A 39 31.23 27.99 -8.40
N SER A 40 30.99 29.22 -8.81
CA SER A 40 31.52 29.81 -10.03
C SER A 40 32.26 31.11 -9.70
N VAL A 41 33.29 31.42 -10.48
CA VAL A 41 34.00 32.70 -10.44
C VAL A 41 34.06 33.21 -11.86
N ASP A 42 33.50 34.40 -12.09
CA ASP A 42 33.53 35.06 -13.39
C ASP A 42 34.71 36.01 -13.45
N GLU A 43 35.58 35.76 -14.43
CA GLU A 43 36.81 36.52 -14.68
C GLU A 43 36.48 37.75 -15.52
N LYS A 44 36.41 38.93 -14.88
CA LYS A 44 36.56 40.19 -15.60
C LYS A 44 37.84 40.88 -15.11
N GLU A 45 38.84 40.84 -15.99
CA GLU A 45 39.98 41.76 -16.11
C GLU A 45 41.14 41.72 -15.09
N SER A 46 41.22 40.76 -14.16
CA SER A 46 42.20 40.85 -13.05
C SER A 46 43.04 39.61 -12.72
N ILE A 47 42.93 38.51 -13.47
CA ILE A 47 43.73 37.29 -13.20
C ILE A 47 44.85 37.16 -14.25
N PRO A 48 46.12 36.98 -13.85
CA PRO A 48 47.25 36.82 -14.78
C PRO A 48 47.11 35.57 -15.68
N GLU A 49 47.65 35.62 -16.90
CA GLU A 49 47.72 34.46 -17.79
C GLU A 49 48.39 33.23 -17.09
N ASN A 50 47.89 32.03 -17.39
CA ASN A 50 48.33 30.74 -16.82
C ASN A 50 48.05 30.52 -15.33
N CYS A 51 46.99 31.12 -14.79
CA CYS A 51 46.52 30.84 -13.44
C CYS A 51 45.46 29.72 -13.39
N SER A 52 45.30 29.10 -12.22
CA SER A 52 44.21 28.18 -11.90
C SER A 52 43.61 28.56 -10.56
N ILE A 53 42.27 28.64 -10.49
CA ILE A 53 41.54 28.92 -9.26
C ILE A 53 41.10 27.61 -8.60
N TYR A 54 41.30 27.51 -7.30
CA TYR A 54 40.83 26.39 -6.49
C TYR A 54 39.90 26.87 -5.38
N ALA A 55 38.81 26.15 -5.16
CA ALA A 55 38.02 26.25 -3.93
C ALA A 55 38.60 25.28 -2.89
N VAL A 56 38.98 25.82 -1.74
CA VAL A 56 39.51 25.08 -0.59
C VAL A 56 38.56 25.23 0.58
N TYR A 57 38.11 24.12 1.14
CA TYR A 57 37.15 24.10 2.24
C TYR A 57 37.38 22.86 3.11
N THR A 58 36.87 22.90 4.33
CA THR A 58 36.97 21.79 5.27
C THR A 58 35.72 20.93 5.17
N ASN A 59 35.87 19.63 4.93
CA ASN A 59 34.77 18.68 4.94
C ASN A 59 34.15 18.65 6.35
N PRO A 60 32.85 18.97 6.51
CA PRO A 60 32.20 19.04 7.81
C PRO A 60 32.02 17.67 8.49
N SER A 61 32.26 16.56 7.78
CA SER A 61 32.15 15.20 8.32
C SER A 61 33.42 14.69 8.99
N ASP A 62 34.60 14.97 8.42
CA ASP A 62 35.88 14.37 8.82
C ASP A 62 37.01 15.39 8.97
N GLU A 63 36.69 16.68 8.84
CA GLU A 63 37.62 17.81 8.96
C GLU A 63 38.76 17.82 7.92
N THR A 64 38.68 16.98 6.88
CA THR A 64 39.69 16.97 5.83
C THR A 64 39.60 18.20 4.94
N VAL A 65 40.75 18.75 4.57
CA VAL A 65 40.83 19.89 3.64
C VAL A 65 40.61 19.40 2.22
N CYS A 66 39.47 19.77 1.65
CA CYS A 66 39.14 19.55 0.26
C CYS A 66 39.68 20.69 -0.60
N ARG A 67 40.26 20.36 -1.76
CA ARG A 67 40.72 21.34 -2.76
C ARG A 67 40.20 20.94 -4.13
N VAL A 68 39.32 21.76 -4.70
CA VAL A 68 38.64 21.50 -5.99
C VAL A 68 39.02 22.59 -6.98
N LYS A 69 39.53 22.20 -8.16
CA LYS A 69 39.84 23.14 -9.25
C LYS A 69 38.53 23.66 -9.86
N LEU A 70 38.35 24.97 -9.91
CA LEU A 70 37.17 25.59 -10.51
C LEU A 70 37.32 25.66 -12.04
N LYS A 71 36.19 25.48 -12.74
CA LYS A 71 36.10 25.70 -14.18
C LYS A 71 35.67 27.14 -14.44
N GLU A 72 36.45 27.85 -15.25
CA GLU A 72 36.19 29.25 -15.61
C GLU A 72 34.80 29.41 -16.23
N GLY A 73 33.99 30.34 -15.70
CA GLY A 73 32.64 30.63 -16.21
C GLY A 73 31.59 29.52 -16.00
N PHE A 74 31.91 28.45 -15.26
CA PHE A 74 30.97 27.35 -15.00
C PHE A 74 30.88 27.00 -13.51
N PHE A 75 29.66 26.73 -13.04
CA PHE A 75 29.43 26.17 -11.72
C PHE A 75 30.15 24.83 -11.54
N THR A 76 31.05 24.79 -10.56
CA THR A 76 31.81 23.60 -10.18
C THR A 76 31.25 23.02 -8.90
N PHE A 77 30.90 21.74 -8.91
CA PHE A 77 30.38 21.02 -7.74
C PHE A 77 31.44 20.85 -6.65
N LEU A 78 31.09 21.20 -5.42
CA LEU A 78 31.92 20.98 -4.23
C LEU A 78 31.41 19.73 -3.49
N LYS A 79 32.21 18.66 -3.52
CA LYS A 79 31.88 17.37 -2.87
C LYS A 79 31.94 17.48 -1.35
N ASN A 80 31.09 16.73 -0.65
CA ASN A 80 31.12 16.61 0.80
C ASN A 80 31.04 17.97 1.53
N THR A 81 30.11 18.83 1.10
CA THR A 81 29.91 20.16 1.69
C THR A 81 28.90 20.19 2.83
N SER A 82 28.24 19.06 3.10
CA SER A 82 27.24 18.87 4.14
C SER A 82 27.28 17.44 4.70
N VAL A 83 26.71 17.25 5.89
CA VAL A 83 26.50 15.92 6.50
C VAL A 83 25.02 15.55 6.41
N LYS A 84 24.72 14.37 5.86
CA LYS A 84 23.34 13.89 5.74
C LYS A 84 22.71 13.76 7.14
N TYR A 85 21.47 14.23 7.30
CA TYR A 85 20.72 14.20 8.57
C TYR A 85 21.36 14.99 9.73
N SER A 86 22.16 16.01 9.41
CA SER A 86 22.84 16.85 10.41
C SER A 86 23.00 18.28 9.89
N TYR A 87 22.86 19.29 10.75
CA TYR A 87 23.03 20.72 10.39
C TYR A 87 24.47 21.10 9.99
N LYS A 88 25.42 20.18 10.15
CA LYS A 88 26.82 20.38 9.77
C LYS A 88 26.97 20.60 8.27
N ALA A 89 27.39 21.81 7.91
CA ALA A 89 27.73 22.21 6.55
C ALA A 89 29.00 23.07 6.54
N ILE A 90 29.57 23.31 5.36
CA ILE A 90 30.74 24.17 5.23
C ILE A 90 30.42 25.59 5.71
N ARG A 91 31.31 26.15 6.54
CA ARG A 91 31.17 27.52 7.06
C ARG A 91 32.00 28.54 6.29
N SER A 92 32.82 28.08 5.35
CA SER A 92 33.60 28.96 4.51
C SER A 92 34.21 28.22 3.31
N VAL A 93 34.54 28.98 2.27
CA VAL A 93 35.36 28.52 1.14
C VAL A 93 36.47 29.52 0.92
N LYS A 94 37.71 29.03 0.83
CA LYS A 94 38.87 29.82 0.44
C LYS A 94 39.11 29.66 -1.06
N LEU A 95 39.11 30.75 -1.79
CA LEU A 95 39.57 30.79 -3.18
C LEU A 95 41.10 30.95 -3.19
N GLU A 96 41.81 30.04 -3.85
CA GLU A 96 43.26 30.12 -4.09
C GLU A 96 43.53 30.33 -5.58
N VAL A 97 44.15 31.45 -5.95
CA VAL A 97 44.69 31.67 -7.29
C VAL A 97 46.14 31.19 -7.31
N ARG A 98 46.44 30.24 -8.20
CA ARG A 98 47.76 29.63 -8.31
C ARG A 98 48.33 29.78 -9.71
N GLN A 99 49.58 30.22 -9.81
CA GLN A 99 50.35 30.28 -11.05
C GLN A 99 51.52 29.30 -10.96
N ASN A 100 51.66 28.41 -11.96
CA ASN A 100 52.71 27.37 -11.99
C ASN A 100 52.82 26.53 -10.70
N GLY A 101 51.70 26.32 -9.99
CA GLY A 101 51.64 25.55 -8.74
C GLY A 101 51.78 26.38 -7.44
N SER A 102 52.36 27.58 -7.52
CA SER A 102 52.52 28.51 -6.39
C SER A 102 51.28 29.36 -6.19
N MET A 103 50.85 29.56 -4.95
CA MET A 103 49.74 30.43 -4.59
C MET A 103 50.18 31.89 -4.65
N ILE A 104 49.48 32.69 -5.45
CA ILE A 104 49.79 34.12 -5.66
C ILE A 104 48.75 35.05 -5.03
N GLN A 105 47.52 34.57 -4.83
CA GLN A 105 46.45 35.30 -4.17
C GLN A 105 45.49 34.31 -3.49
N ALA A 106 44.89 34.70 -2.38
CA ALA A 106 43.80 33.97 -1.78
C ALA A 106 42.76 34.90 -1.16
N ALA A 107 41.51 34.47 -1.18
CA ALA A 107 40.40 35.17 -0.53
C ALA A 107 39.54 34.16 0.24
N GLN A 108 39.24 34.46 1.50
CA GLN A 108 38.34 33.65 2.32
C GLN A 108 36.92 34.17 2.15
N ILE A 109 35.97 33.27 1.91
CA ILE A 109 34.54 33.59 1.78
C ILE A 109 33.79 32.86 2.90
N PRO A 110 33.31 33.57 3.94
CA PRO A 110 32.43 32.98 4.93
C PRO A 110 31.08 32.57 4.33
N ILE A 111 30.55 31.45 4.82
CA ILE A 111 29.19 30.96 4.52
C ILE A 111 28.50 30.78 5.87
N SER A 112 27.33 31.37 6.03
CA SER A 112 26.54 31.24 7.23
C SER A 112 25.11 30.92 6.90
N TYR A 113 24.43 30.34 7.88
CA TYR A 113 23.05 29.91 7.75
C TYR A 113 22.17 30.73 8.68
N LYS A 114 20.99 31.09 8.20
CA LYS A 114 19.96 31.77 8.97
C LYS A 114 18.64 31.04 8.80
N THR A 115 17.89 30.89 9.88
CA THR A 115 16.57 30.27 9.85
C THR A 115 15.48 31.33 9.71
N HIS A 116 14.30 30.95 9.25
CA HIS A 116 13.14 31.82 9.14
C HIS A 116 11.86 30.98 9.29
N LEU A 117 10.75 31.63 9.61
CA LEU A 117 9.44 31.00 9.57
C LEU A 117 9.06 30.67 8.13
N ARG A 118 8.54 29.46 7.95
CA ARG A 118 8.01 28.94 6.70
C ARG A 118 6.50 28.90 6.71
N GLU A 119 5.94 28.83 7.92
CA GLU A 119 4.50 28.90 8.18
C GLU A 119 4.29 29.79 9.40
N LEU A 120 3.24 30.61 9.34
CA LEU A 120 2.74 31.41 10.45
C LEU A 120 1.22 31.42 10.35
N THR A 121 0.54 31.04 11.43
CA THR A 121 -0.92 31.04 11.49
C THR A 121 -1.37 31.73 12.76
N VAL A 122 -2.39 32.57 12.67
CA VAL A 122 -3.05 33.19 13.81
C VAL A 122 -4.54 32.92 13.67
N LYS A 123 -5.12 32.17 14.62
CA LYS A 123 -6.52 31.75 14.58
C LYS A 123 -7.25 32.27 15.80
N ASN A 124 -8.43 32.83 15.61
CA ASN A 124 -9.30 33.23 16.71
C ASN A 124 -10.10 32.03 17.25
N SER A 125 -10.87 32.26 18.32
CA SER A 125 -11.70 31.23 18.96
C SER A 125 -12.80 30.65 18.07
N TRP A 126 -13.13 31.34 16.98
CA TRP A 126 -14.15 30.96 16.00
C TRP A 126 -13.58 30.12 14.85
N GLY A 127 -12.26 29.90 14.84
CA GLY A 127 -11.56 29.12 13.82
C GLY A 127 -11.19 29.93 12.58
N HIS A 128 -11.50 31.23 12.53
CA HIS A 128 -11.06 32.11 11.45
C HIS A 128 -9.55 32.34 11.55
N GLU A 129 -8.85 32.07 10.46
CA GLU A 129 -7.42 32.32 10.31
C GLU A 129 -7.20 33.73 9.77
N SER A 130 -6.39 34.52 10.47
CA SER A 130 -5.99 35.85 10.04
C SER A 130 -4.93 35.75 8.94
N GLU A 131 -5.10 36.56 7.90
CA GLU A 131 -4.12 36.64 6.81
C GLU A 131 -2.79 37.19 7.35
N CYS A 132 -1.75 36.35 7.31
CA CYS A 132 -0.39 36.72 7.67
C CYS A 132 0.43 36.65 6.39
N ASP A 133 0.83 37.82 5.88
CA ASP A 133 1.46 37.98 4.58
C ASP A 133 2.96 37.60 4.59
N LEU A 134 3.29 36.47 5.24
CA LEU A 134 4.65 36.00 5.51
C LEU A 134 5.45 35.86 4.21
N LYS A 135 6.53 36.63 4.09
CA LYS A 135 7.42 36.55 2.93
C LYS A 135 8.51 35.50 3.20
N ASP A 136 8.85 34.72 2.17
CA ASP A 136 9.98 33.78 2.18
C ASP A 136 11.31 34.57 2.09
N THR A 137 11.67 35.23 3.19
CA THR A 137 12.90 36.01 3.35
C THR A 137 13.58 35.68 4.68
N LEU A 138 14.86 36.03 4.78
CA LEU A 138 15.66 35.88 6.00
C LEU A 138 15.64 37.15 6.87
N ASP A 139 14.83 38.14 6.49
CA ASP A 139 14.71 39.40 7.20
C ASP A 139 13.68 39.28 8.34
N ASP A 140 13.84 40.13 9.35
CA ASP A 140 12.84 40.29 10.38
C ASP A 140 11.52 40.82 9.77
N GLN A 141 10.38 40.35 10.25
CA GLN A 141 9.06 40.73 9.70
C GLN A 141 8.08 41.16 10.80
N GLN A 142 7.18 42.07 10.45
CA GLN A 142 6.14 42.58 11.34
C GLN A 142 4.76 42.41 10.70
N PHE A 143 3.76 42.02 11.49
CA PHE A 143 2.38 41.80 11.08
C PHE A 143 1.43 42.59 11.96
N GLU A 144 0.46 43.28 11.35
CA GLU A 144 -0.64 43.93 12.04
C GLU A 144 -1.90 43.08 11.83
N ILE A 145 -2.49 42.61 12.92
CA ILE A 145 -3.58 41.64 12.91
C ILE A 145 -4.73 42.20 13.72
N SER A 146 -5.91 42.26 13.13
CA SER A 146 -7.15 42.59 13.84
C SER A 146 -7.96 41.32 14.05
N VAL A 147 -8.35 41.05 15.30
CA VAL A 147 -9.22 39.92 15.66
C VAL A 147 -10.49 40.43 16.32
N PRO A 148 -11.64 39.73 16.20
CA PRO A 148 -12.88 40.21 16.79
C PRO A 148 -12.77 40.49 18.29
N GLN A 149 -13.38 41.57 18.78
CA GLN A 149 -13.30 41.96 20.20
C GLN A 149 -13.86 40.87 21.16
N ASN A 150 -14.79 40.05 20.69
CA ASN A 150 -15.36 38.91 21.41
C ASN A 150 -14.54 37.61 21.25
N THR A 151 -13.30 37.68 20.78
CA THR A 151 -12.40 36.53 20.70
C THR A 151 -12.02 36.04 22.11
N GLU A 152 -12.35 34.79 22.42
CA GLU A 152 -12.07 34.18 23.74
C GLU A 152 -10.62 33.70 23.88
N TYR A 153 -10.00 33.32 22.76
CA TYR A 153 -8.61 32.92 22.71
C TYR A 153 -8.03 33.08 21.30
N ILE A 154 -6.71 33.17 21.23
CA ILE A 154 -5.95 33.29 20.00
C ILE A 154 -4.91 32.18 19.99
N ASP A 155 -4.93 31.39 18.93
CA ASP A 155 -3.98 30.33 18.64
C ASP A 155 -2.93 30.83 17.66
N ILE A 156 -1.66 30.76 18.06
CA ILE A 156 -0.51 31.10 17.23
C ILE A 156 0.21 29.81 16.86
N GLY A 157 0.26 29.51 15.57
CA GLY A 157 0.99 28.41 14.99
C GLY A 157 2.14 28.92 14.13
N GLY A 158 3.11 28.06 13.91
CA GLY A 158 4.16 28.33 12.94
C GLY A 158 5.17 27.19 12.88
N TRP A 159 5.90 27.15 11.79
CA TRP A 159 6.95 26.16 11.55
C TRP A 159 8.20 26.85 11.02
N ALA A 160 9.36 26.47 11.55
CA ALA A 160 10.66 26.95 11.09
C ALA A 160 11.66 25.81 10.93
N SER A 161 12.44 25.88 9.85
CA SER A 161 13.55 24.97 9.61
C SER A 161 14.54 24.98 10.78
N GLY A 162 14.84 23.81 11.32
CA GLY A 162 15.74 23.67 12.48
C GLY A 162 15.08 23.87 13.85
N TRP A 163 13.88 24.43 13.93
CA TRP A 163 13.12 24.58 15.18
C TRP A 163 11.85 23.74 15.23
N GLY A 164 11.30 23.32 14.09
CA GLY A 164 10.06 22.55 14.07
C GLY A 164 8.85 23.45 14.30
N TYR A 165 7.81 22.90 14.93
CA TYR A 165 6.63 23.68 15.28
C TYR A 165 6.91 24.59 16.48
N LEU A 166 6.42 25.83 16.42
CA LEU A 166 6.58 26.78 17.53
C LEU A 166 5.94 26.26 18.83
N SER A 167 4.88 25.47 18.74
CA SER A 167 4.23 24.85 19.90
C SER A 167 5.11 23.84 20.64
N GLU A 168 6.09 23.23 19.97
CA GLU A 168 7.09 22.35 20.59
C GLU A 168 8.20 23.14 21.31
N ASN A 169 8.32 24.44 21.02
CA ASN A 169 9.35 25.33 21.55
C ASN A 169 8.71 26.65 22.03
N PRO A 170 7.85 26.63 23.06
CA PRO A 170 7.09 27.80 23.49
C PRO A 170 7.97 28.98 23.92
N ASP A 171 9.21 28.72 24.35
CA ASP A 171 10.18 29.75 24.75
C ASP A 171 10.62 30.65 23.58
N LEU A 172 10.36 30.24 22.32
CA LEU A 172 10.59 31.08 21.14
C LEU A 172 9.58 32.22 21.02
N ILE A 173 8.46 32.16 21.76
CA ILE A 173 7.38 33.14 21.72
C ILE A 173 7.28 33.86 23.07
N SER A 174 7.30 35.18 23.03
CA SER A 174 7.10 36.03 24.20
C SER A 174 5.94 37.00 23.96
N ILE A 175 5.04 37.08 24.93
CA ILE A 175 3.92 38.03 24.95
C ILE A 175 3.82 38.58 26.38
N GLU A 176 3.72 39.90 26.50
CA GLU A 176 3.63 40.55 27.80
C GLU A 176 2.30 40.24 28.50
N GLY A 177 2.36 39.91 29.79
CA GLY A 177 1.18 39.82 30.65
C GLY A 177 0.27 38.60 30.44
N VAL A 178 0.64 37.64 29.58
CA VAL A 178 -0.19 36.47 29.27
C VAL A 178 0.59 35.16 29.39
N LYS A 179 -0.14 34.07 29.66
CA LYS A 179 0.40 32.71 29.69
C LYS A 179 0.03 31.96 28.41
N LEU A 180 1.02 31.39 27.75
CA LEU A 180 0.82 30.51 26.59
C LEU A 180 0.50 29.07 27.03
N THR A 181 -0.42 28.42 26.32
CA THR A 181 -0.81 27.02 26.53
C THR A 181 -0.76 26.25 25.22
N ASN A 182 -0.06 25.10 25.17
CA ASN A 182 -0.02 24.27 23.97
C ASN A 182 -1.36 23.53 23.78
N THR A 183 -1.93 23.59 22.57
CA THR A 183 -3.23 22.99 22.22
C THR A 183 -3.16 21.50 21.90
N GLY A 184 -1.95 20.94 21.71
CA GLY A 184 -1.72 19.59 21.19
C GLY A 184 -2.01 19.45 19.69
N MET A 185 -2.29 20.57 19.00
CA MET A 185 -2.60 20.62 17.56
C MET A 185 -1.61 21.51 16.79
N GLY A 186 -0.38 21.66 17.30
CA GLY A 186 0.66 22.44 16.63
C GLY A 186 0.65 23.96 16.95
N THR A 187 -0.27 24.44 17.80
CA THR A 187 -0.41 25.87 18.13
C THR A 187 -0.24 26.17 19.64
N LEU A 188 0.08 27.42 19.95
CA LEU A 188 0.07 27.97 21.32
C LEU A 188 -1.08 28.95 21.48
N ARG A 189 -1.82 28.83 22.58
CA ARG A 189 -3.02 29.60 22.89
C ARG A 189 -2.76 30.65 23.97
N PHE A 190 -3.32 31.85 23.81
CA PHE A 190 -3.53 32.79 24.91
C PHE A 190 -4.94 33.40 24.86
N THR A 191 -5.40 33.93 25.99
CA THR A 191 -6.69 34.63 26.11
C THR A 191 -6.45 36.13 26.21
N PRO A 192 -6.99 36.94 25.28
CA PRO A 192 -6.84 38.39 25.34
C PRO A 192 -7.78 39.03 26.38
N ASP A 193 -7.30 40.06 27.08
CA ASP A 193 -8.08 40.96 27.94
C ASP A 193 -8.07 42.38 27.34
N TRP A 194 -9.04 42.63 26.46
CA TRP A 194 -9.21 43.91 25.77
C TRP A 194 -9.63 45.06 26.70
N LYS A 195 -9.99 44.79 27.96
CA LYS A 195 -10.24 45.86 28.96
C LYS A 195 -8.93 46.38 29.54
N GLN A 196 -7.92 45.52 29.64
CA GLN A 196 -6.62 45.86 30.19
C GLN A 196 -5.63 46.33 29.09
N TYR A 197 -5.66 45.71 27.91
CA TYR A 197 -4.71 45.98 26.83
C TYR A 197 -5.43 46.41 25.54
N SER A 198 -4.98 47.49 24.92
CA SER A 198 -5.48 47.93 23.60
C SER A 198 -4.85 47.16 22.44
N GLU A 199 -3.71 46.51 22.67
CA GLU A 199 -2.98 45.68 21.71
C GLU A 199 -2.15 44.61 22.44
N TYR A 200 -1.86 43.50 21.77
CA TYR A 200 -0.87 42.51 22.19
C TYR A 200 0.29 42.49 21.20
N LYS A 201 1.51 42.63 21.70
CA LYS A 201 2.74 42.42 20.92
C LYS A 201 3.29 41.03 21.19
N VAL A 202 3.28 40.21 20.16
CA VAL A 202 3.86 38.87 20.17
C VAL A 202 5.22 38.94 19.51
N TYR A 203 6.26 38.55 20.25
CA TYR A 203 7.61 38.45 19.74
C TYR A 203 7.95 36.98 19.53
N ILE A 204 8.19 36.59 18.28
CA ILE A 204 8.76 35.28 17.94
C ILE A 204 10.22 35.49 17.62
N THR A 205 11.11 34.86 18.38
CA THR A 205 12.56 34.91 18.14
C THR A 205 13.06 33.53 17.83
N LEU A 206 13.60 33.33 16.62
CA LEU A 206 14.37 32.15 16.26
C LEU A 206 15.84 32.48 16.57
N PRO A 207 16.41 32.02 17.70
CA PRO A 207 17.71 32.49 18.15
C PRO A 207 18.87 31.94 17.32
N GLU A 208 20.01 32.62 17.40
CA GLU A 208 21.29 32.06 16.98
C GLU A 208 21.57 30.74 17.72
N ASN A 209 22.23 29.81 17.04
CA ASN A 209 22.51 28.51 17.60
C ASN A 209 23.69 27.84 16.89
N ASP A 210 24.80 27.70 17.61
CA ASP A 210 26.04 27.13 17.08
C ASP A 210 25.89 25.68 16.63
N GLU A 211 25.10 24.86 17.33
CA GLU A 211 24.89 23.44 16.99
C GLU A 211 24.08 23.27 15.71
N LYS A 212 23.14 24.18 15.46
CA LYS A 212 22.32 24.25 14.24
C LYS A 212 22.93 25.13 13.15
N TYR A 213 24.12 25.69 13.38
CA TYR A 213 24.86 26.54 12.44
C TYR A 213 24.11 27.84 12.09
N ILE A 214 23.18 28.27 12.96
CA ILE A 214 22.41 29.50 12.81
C ILE A 214 23.26 30.65 13.34
N PHE A 215 23.71 31.52 12.45
CA PHE A 215 24.67 32.59 12.76
C PHE A 215 24.04 33.77 13.50
N GLU A 216 22.79 34.11 13.19
CA GLU A 216 22.09 35.23 13.82
C GLU A 216 20.62 34.91 14.01
N ALA A 217 20.00 35.61 14.97
CA ALA A 217 18.59 35.46 15.23
C ALA A 217 17.72 36.09 14.13
N THR A 218 16.53 35.53 13.93
CA THR A 218 15.46 36.11 13.10
C THR A 218 14.26 36.39 13.97
N LYS A 219 13.68 37.59 13.84
CA LYS A 219 12.63 38.08 14.73
C LYS A 219 11.35 38.39 13.97
N TYR A 220 10.23 38.07 14.60
CA TYR A 220 8.90 38.40 14.11
C TYR A 220 8.13 39.13 15.18
N THR A 221 7.43 40.19 14.78
CA THR A 221 6.54 40.93 15.68
C THR A 221 5.12 40.89 15.15
N LEU A 222 4.19 40.36 15.95
CA LEU A 222 2.76 40.41 15.63
C LEU A 222 2.10 41.43 16.55
N ILE A 223 1.45 42.43 15.97
CA ILE A 223 0.68 43.45 16.67
C ILE A 223 -0.79 43.09 16.51
N ILE A 224 -1.39 42.54 17.57
CA ILE A 224 -2.77 42.04 17.57
C ILE A 224 -3.67 43.06 18.27
N THR A 225 -4.71 43.54 17.58
CA THR A 225 -5.65 44.56 18.07
C THR A 225 -7.10 44.04 18.05
N PRO A 226 -7.98 44.55 18.93
CA PRO A 226 -9.41 44.22 18.88
C PRO A 226 -10.07 44.95 17.70
N GLY A 227 -10.79 44.20 16.88
CA GLY A 227 -11.64 44.68 15.79
C GLY A 227 -13.13 44.61 16.13
N ASP A 228 -13.98 44.68 15.09
CA ASP A 228 -15.43 44.55 15.21
C ASP A 228 -15.86 43.24 15.88
N ILE A 229 -17.00 43.24 16.57
CA ILE A 229 -17.59 42.02 17.13
C ILE A 229 -18.02 41.09 15.99
N ASP A 230 -17.65 39.81 16.12
CA ASP A 230 -18.07 38.73 15.25
C ASP A 230 -19.30 38.05 15.85
N TYR A 231 -20.44 38.16 15.16
CA TYR A 231 -21.71 37.57 15.58
C TYR A 231 -22.02 36.26 14.85
N THR A 232 -21.02 35.59 14.26
CA THR A 232 -21.19 34.28 13.63
C THR A 232 -21.84 33.30 14.62
N PRO A 233 -22.96 32.64 14.24
CA PRO A 233 -23.64 31.72 15.15
C PRO A 233 -22.79 30.48 15.43
N ILE A 234 -22.74 30.04 16.69
CA ILE A 234 -22.17 28.74 17.05
C ILE A 234 -23.24 27.69 16.80
N LEU A 235 -22.96 26.74 15.91
CA LEU A 235 -23.91 25.68 15.60
C LEU A 235 -23.64 24.48 16.50
N SER A 236 -24.55 24.24 17.44
CA SER A 236 -24.65 22.98 18.13
C SER A 236 -25.69 22.09 17.45
N TYR A 237 -25.61 20.80 17.76
CA TYR A 237 -26.34 19.78 17.03
C TYR A 237 -26.99 18.79 17.99
N GLN A 238 -28.25 18.45 17.68
CA GLN A 238 -28.97 17.33 18.28
C GLN A 238 -29.50 16.42 17.16
N GLY A 239 -29.07 15.15 17.11
CA GLY A 239 -29.56 14.17 16.13
C GLY A 239 -28.66 12.93 15.92
N GLN A 240 -28.87 12.23 14.80
CA GLN A 240 -28.09 11.08 14.33
C GLN A 240 -26.69 11.43 13.77
N GLU A 241 -25.61 10.94 14.41
CA GLU A 241 -24.23 11.17 13.92
C GLU A 241 -24.13 10.92 12.40
N PRO A 242 -23.63 11.89 11.62
CA PRO A 242 -23.55 11.78 10.17
C PRO A 242 -22.88 10.49 9.71
N GLY A 243 -23.61 9.71 8.89
CA GLY A 243 -23.02 8.67 8.06
C GLY A 243 -22.85 7.27 8.67
N ARG A 244 -23.37 6.97 9.86
CA ARG A 244 -23.25 5.61 10.44
C ARG A 244 -24.34 4.62 9.98
N TYR A 245 -25.56 5.09 9.75
CA TYR A 245 -26.73 4.27 9.40
C TYR A 245 -27.53 4.93 8.27
N GLY A 246 -28.13 4.11 7.40
CA GLY A 246 -29.07 4.58 6.37
C GLY A 246 -30.53 4.26 6.73
N PHE A 247 -31.42 4.57 5.80
CA PHE A 247 -32.86 4.29 5.88
C PHE A 247 -33.25 3.29 4.80
N MET A 248 -34.26 2.45 5.05
CA MET A 248 -34.91 1.74 3.95
C MET A 248 -35.73 2.72 3.11
N GLN A 249 -35.94 2.41 1.83
CA GLN A 249 -36.87 3.16 0.99
C GLN A 249 -38.25 3.21 1.64
N ASP A 250 -38.88 4.39 1.57
CA ASP A 250 -40.16 4.73 2.18
C ASP A 250 -40.17 4.68 3.73
N GLU A 251 -39.01 4.52 4.37
CA GLU A 251 -38.89 4.61 5.81
C GLU A 251 -38.85 6.08 6.24
N GLU A 252 -39.66 6.44 7.25
CA GLU A 252 -39.61 7.76 7.85
C GLU A 252 -38.21 8.03 8.47
N SER A 253 -37.56 9.09 7.99
CA SER A 253 -36.25 9.54 8.48
C SER A 253 -36.38 10.46 9.69
N ASP A 254 -35.40 10.42 10.59
CA ASP A 254 -35.30 11.38 11.68
C ASP A 254 -34.87 12.75 11.12
N PRO A 255 -35.45 13.87 11.58
CA PRO A 255 -35.05 15.18 11.10
C PRO A 255 -33.66 15.56 11.62
N PHE A 256 -32.86 16.21 10.79
CA PHE A 256 -31.70 16.95 11.25
C PHE A 256 -32.16 18.22 11.95
N ILE A 257 -31.64 18.54 13.13
CA ILE A 257 -32.02 19.71 13.91
C ILE A 257 -30.78 20.54 14.21
N ILE A 258 -30.81 21.83 13.85
CA ILE A 258 -29.75 22.81 14.12
C ILE A 258 -30.15 23.67 15.32
N GLN A 259 -29.24 23.82 16.29
CA GLN A 259 -29.41 24.68 17.45
C GLN A 259 -28.32 25.75 17.45
N PRO A 260 -28.61 26.95 16.89
CA PRO A 260 -27.66 28.05 16.90
C PRO A 260 -27.64 28.75 18.26
N GLU A 261 -26.44 29.09 18.73
CA GLU A 261 -26.19 30.01 19.83
C GLU A 261 -25.62 31.32 19.26
N VAL A 262 -26.13 32.46 19.71
CA VAL A 262 -25.70 33.80 19.26
C VAL A 262 -25.49 34.73 20.47
N LEU A 263 -24.64 35.74 20.32
CA LEU A 263 -24.29 36.63 21.43
C LEU A 263 -25.45 37.53 21.91
N ARG A 264 -26.39 37.87 21.03
CA ARG A 264 -27.50 38.82 21.28
C ARG A 264 -28.83 38.22 20.79
N GLU A 265 -29.28 37.16 21.44
CA GLU A 265 -30.43 36.35 21.01
C GLU A 265 -31.71 37.16 20.72
N ASP A 266 -32.01 38.17 21.54
CA ASP A 266 -33.24 38.96 21.44
C ASP A 266 -33.18 40.15 20.46
N GLU A 267 -32.01 40.42 19.86
CA GLU A 267 -31.80 41.65 19.07
C GLU A 267 -31.51 41.41 17.58
N GLY A 268 -31.15 40.18 17.21
CA GLY A 268 -30.90 39.79 15.82
C GLY A 268 -31.98 38.88 15.24
N ARG A 269 -31.82 38.51 13.97
CA ARG A 269 -32.71 37.57 13.27
C ARG A 269 -31.93 36.41 12.68
N LEU A 270 -32.32 35.19 13.04
CA LEU A 270 -31.80 33.95 12.44
C LEU A 270 -32.62 33.53 11.22
N SER A 271 -31.93 33.02 10.20
CA SER A 271 -32.52 32.35 9.04
C SER A 271 -31.73 31.10 8.66
N TYR A 272 -32.40 30.13 8.07
CA TYR A 272 -31.81 28.83 7.70
C TYR A 272 -32.02 28.60 6.22
N GLN A 273 -31.07 27.90 5.59
CA GLN A 273 -31.24 27.37 4.25
C GLN A 273 -30.54 26.03 4.14
N TRP A 274 -31.28 25.00 3.72
CA TRP A 274 -30.73 23.67 3.50
C TRP A 274 -30.27 23.49 2.05
N TYR A 275 -29.22 22.70 1.90
CA TYR A 275 -28.60 22.34 0.62
C TYR A 275 -28.43 20.83 0.54
N GLN A 276 -28.53 20.27 -0.66
CA GLN A 276 -28.28 18.85 -0.93
C GLN A 276 -27.31 18.66 -2.10
N GLY A 277 -26.60 17.54 -2.12
CA GLY A 277 -25.67 17.22 -3.20
C GLY A 277 -25.32 15.74 -3.27
N ASN A 278 -24.89 15.29 -4.45
CA ASN A 278 -24.33 13.94 -4.63
C ASN A 278 -22.89 13.83 -4.11
N THR A 279 -22.22 14.97 -3.90
CA THR A 279 -20.87 15.10 -3.32
C THR A 279 -20.86 16.27 -2.35
N SER A 280 -19.85 16.34 -1.48
CA SER A 280 -19.67 17.45 -0.52
C SER A 280 -19.42 18.81 -1.20
N ASP A 281 -18.90 18.78 -2.44
CA ASP A 281 -18.36 19.97 -3.11
C ASP A 281 -19.38 20.56 -4.11
N GLN A 282 -20.43 19.81 -4.45
CA GLN A 282 -21.47 20.19 -5.39
C GLN A 282 -22.83 20.13 -4.68
N MET A 283 -23.15 21.23 -3.99
CA MET A 283 -24.37 21.36 -3.19
C MET A 283 -25.31 22.37 -3.84
N GLU A 284 -26.57 21.99 -3.99
CA GLU A 284 -27.64 22.81 -4.53
C GLU A 284 -28.65 23.17 -3.44
N GLU A 285 -29.23 24.36 -3.55
CA GLU A 285 -30.25 24.84 -2.62
C GLU A 285 -31.51 23.95 -2.69
N ILE A 286 -32.04 23.57 -1.53
CA ILE A 286 -33.32 22.89 -1.44
C ILE A 286 -34.41 23.95 -1.31
N GLU A 287 -35.19 24.15 -2.37
CA GLU A 287 -36.24 25.18 -2.43
C GLU A 287 -37.22 25.04 -1.25
N GLY A 288 -37.42 26.14 -0.52
CA GLY A 288 -38.36 26.22 0.61
C GLY A 288 -37.88 25.58 1.91
N ALA A 289 -36.69 24.97 1.95
CA ALA A 289 -36.13 24.37 3.15
C ALA A 289 -35.45 25.43 4.04
N VAL A 290 -36.27 26.25 4.71
CA VAL A 290 -35.85 27.41 5.52
C VAL A 290 -36.06 27.25 7.04
N ALA A 291 -36.41 26.04 7.47
CA ALA A 291 -36.61 25.72 8.89
C ALA A 291 -35.29 25.31 9.58
N SER A 292 -35.27 25.41 10.91
CA SER A 292 -34.15 24.94 11.74
C SER A 292 -33.99 23.42 11.75
N SER A 293 -34.93 22.69 11.12
CA SER A 293 -34.88 21.25 10.96
C SER A 293 -35.20 20.81 9.54
N TYR A 294 -34.61 19.70 9.09
CA TYR A 294 -34.88 19.12 7.78
C TYR A 294 -35.01 17.59 7.85
N GLN A 295 -36.12 17.08 7.30
CA GLN A 295 -36.39 15.65 7.19
C GLN A 295 -36.09 15.20 5.76
N VAL A 296 -35.23 14.19 5.63
CA VAL A 296 -34.73 13.75 4.31
C VAL A 296 -35.76 12.83 3.63
N PRO A 297 -36.10 13.05 2.35
CA PRO A 297 -36.96 12.15 1.60
C PRO A 297 -36.28 10.80 1.36
N THR A 298 -37.02 9.71 1.54
CA THR A 298 -36.54 8.32 1.43
C THR A 298 -37.27 7.52 0.36
N ASP A 299 -38.10 8.16 -0.47
CA ASP A 299 -38.88 7.54 -1.55
C ASP A 299 -38.00 7.00 -2.68
N THR A 300 -36.83 7.63 -2.90
CA THR A 300 -35.89 7.26 -3.95
C THR A 300 -34.59 6.68 -3.36
N PRO A 301 -34.25 5.41 -3.64
CA PRO A 301 -32.99 4.81 -3.19
C PRO A 301 -31.78 5.48 -3.82
N HIS A 302 -30.74 5.69 -3.01
CA HIS A 302 -29.46 6.22 -3.47
C HIS A 302 -28.33 5.77 -2.54
N TYR A 303 -27.11 5.74 -3.07
CA TYR A 303 -25.96 5.27 -2.30
C TYR A 303 -25.56 6.29 -1.22
N TYR A 304 -25.21 7.52 -1.60
CA TYR A 304 -25.00 8.62 -0.67
C TYR A 304 -25.44 9.95 -1.26
N ASN A 305 -26.26 10.66 -0.50
CA ASN A 305 -26.51 12.09 -0.68
C ASN A 305 -26.00 12.83 0.55
N TYR A 306 -25.61 14.07 0.34
CA TYR A 306 -25.08 14.96 1.36
C TYR A 306 -26.04 16.10 1.58
N TYR A 307 -26.17 16.54 2.83
CA TYR A 307 -26.98 17.69 3.22
C TYR A 307 -26.17 18.61 4.11
N LYS A 308 -26.39 19.91 4.02
CA LYS A 308 -25.88 20.91 4.97
C LYS A 308 -26.89 22.04 5.14
N CYS A 309 -26.83 22.73 6.27
CA CYS A 309 -27.59 23.93 6.53
C CYS A 309 -26.63 25.12 6.63
N ILE A 310 -26.95 26.23 5.98
CA ILE A 310 -26.32 27.52 6.25
C ILE A 310 -27.26 28.28 7.18
N VAL A 311 -26.72 28.73 8.31
CA VAL A 311 -27.44 29.57 9.27
C VAL A 311 -26.89 30.97 9.16
N SER A 312 -27.77 31.93 8.91
CA SER A 312 -27.43 33.35 8.84
C SER A 312 -28.04 34.09 10.03
N TYR A 313 -27.26 34.97 10.62
CA TYR A 313 -27.65 35.86 11.72
C TYR A 313 -27.47 37.30 11.28
N GLU A 314 -28.58 38.02 11.18
CA GLU A 314 -28.62 39.44 10.82
C GLU A 314 -28.77 40.29 12.09
N ILE A 315 -27.80 41.17 12.33
CA ILE A 315 -27.79 42.09 13.46
C ILE A 315 -27.12 43.41 13.08
N ASP A 316 -27.66 44.54 13.54
CA ASP A 316 -27.13 45.88 13.29
C ASP A 316 -26.84 46.19 11.79
N GLY A 317 -27.63 45.60 10.87
CA GLY A 317 -27.50 45.77 9.42
C GLY A 317 -26.34 44.98 8.78
N LYS A 318 -25.70 44.07 9.53
CA LYS A 318 -24.69 43.13 9.05
C LYS A 318 -25.22 41.70 9.11
N THR A 319 -24.70 40.82 8.25
CA THR A 319 -25.04 39.40 8.21
C THR A 319 -23.80 38.56 8.48
N TYR A 320 -23.93 37.61 9.40
CA TYR A 320 -22.92 36.63 9.76
C TYR A 320 -23.47 35.24 9.48
N SER A 321 -22.65 34.32 8.97
CA SER A 321 -23.13 33.00 8.57
C SER A 321 -22.21 31.88 9.04
N ALA A 322 -22.81 30.76 9.44
CA ALA A 322 -22.10 29.52 9.74
C ALA A 322 -22.69 28.36 8.94
N GLU A 323 -21.83 27.44 8.52
CA GLU A 323 -22.25 26.20 7.88
C GLU A 323 -22.31 25.06 8.90
N SER A 324 -23.36 24.24 8.84
CA SER A 324 -23.41 23.00 9.61
C SER A 324 -22.38 22.00 9.11
N GLY A 325 -22.11 20.95 9.90
CA GLY A 325 -21.46 19.76 9.39
C GLY A 325 -22.23 19.13 8.22
N LEU A 326 -21.55 18.29 7.42
CA LEU A 326 -22.15 17.54 6.32
C LEU A 326 -22.87 16.30 6.84
N TYR A 327 -24.17 16.22 6.57
CA TYR A 327 -24.99 15.03 6.82
C TYR A 327 -24.93 14.10 5.63
N ARG A 328 -24.39 12.89 5.82
CA ARG A 328 -24.35 11.86 4.78
C ARG A 328 -25.47 10.86 4.98
N VAL A 329 -26.37 10.75 4.00
CA VAL A 329 -27.54 9.87 4.05
C VAL A 329 -27.48 8.81 2.97
N ARG A 330 -27.87 7.60 3.33
CA ARG A 330 -28.03 6.46 2.43
C ARG A 330 -29.47 5.96 2.50
N VAL A 331 -30.08 5.72 1.33
CA VAL A 331 -31.41 5.11 1.22
C VAL A 331 -31.30 3.79 0.49
N TYR A 332 -31.56 2.69 1.21
CA TYR A 332 -31.48 1.33 0.70
C TYR A 332 -32.76 0.94 -0.07
N PRO A 333 -32.65 0.27 -1.22
CA PRO A 333 -33.83 -0.18 -1.96
C PRO A 333 -34.56 -1.32 -1.24
N LEU A 334 -35.85 -1.50 -1.51
CA LEU A 334 -36.61 -2.66 -1.00
C LEU A 334 -36.26 -3.98 -1.74
N THR A 335 -35.89 -3.87 -3.02
CA THR A 335 -35.61 -5.01 -3.90
C THR A 335 -34.32 -4.79 -4.68
N LEU A 336 -33.76 -5.89 -5.21
CA LEU A 336 -32.64 -5.87 -6.13
C LEU A 336 -33.04 -6.55 -7.43
N GLU A 337 -32.59 -6.00 -8.55
CA GLU A 337 -32.71 -6.64 -9.86
C GLU A 337 -31.94 -7.97 -9.87
N ALA A 338 -32.46 -8.95 -10.60
CA ALA A 338 -31.81 -10.25 -10.74
C ALA A 338 -30.52 -10.14 -11.58
N PRO A 339 -29.48 -10.94 -11.29
CA PRO A 339 -28.27 -10.95 -12.12
C PRO A 339 -28.60 -11.34 -13.56
N GLN A 340 -27.88 -10.79 -14.53
CA GLN A 340 -27.94 -11.26 -15.92
C GLN A 340 -26.69 -12.08 -16.20
N ILE A 341 -26.86 -13.34 -16.60
CA ILE A 341 -25.74 -14.21 -16.98
C ILE A 341 -25.30 -13.83 -18.39
N THR A 342 -24.04 -13.42 -18.53
CA THR A 342 -23.43 -12.99 -19.81
C THR A 342 -22.61 -14.09 -20.46
N LYS A 343 -22.17 -15.09 -19.69
CA LYS A 343 -21.48 -16.28 -20.18
C LYS A 343 -21.94 -17.52 -19.43
N GLN A 344 -22.37 -18.50 -20.21
CA GLN A 344 -22.80 -19.80 -19.71
C GLN A 344 -21.60 -20.76 -19.55
N PRO A 345 -21.70 -21.76 -18.67
CA PRO A 345 -20.67 -22.79 -18.57
C PRO A 345 -20.66 -23.63 -19.85
N ALA A 346 -19.47 -24.02 -20.29
CA ALA A 346 -19.29 -24.86 -21.46
C ALA A 346 -19.15 -26.34 -21.07
N ASP A 347 -19.56 -27.23 -21.97
CA ASP A 347 -19.33 -28.67 -21.85
C ASP A 347 -17.83 -28.97 -21.78
N ILE A 348 -17.47 -29.96 -20.96
CA ILE A 348 -16.08 -30.40 -20.79
C ILE A 348 -15.99 -31.89 -21.09
N THR A 349 -14.96 -32.29 -21.83
CA THR A 349 -14.58 -33.71 -21.98
C THR A 349 -13.26 -33.96 -21.26
N GLY A 350 -13.23 -35.00 -20.43
CA GLY A 350 -12.05 -35.41 -19.68
C GLY A 350 -11.82 -36.91 -19.77
N VAL A 351 -10.63 -37.33 -19.35
CA VAL A 351 -10.26 -38.74 -19.22
C VAL A 351 -10.11 -39.04 -17.73
N LYS A 352 -10.69 -40.15 -17.27
CA LYS A 352 -10.62 -40.60 -15.88
C LYS A 352 -9.16 -40.67 -15.42
N GLY A 353 -8.84 -39.95 -14.34
CA GLY A 353 -7.48 -39.88 -13.77
C GLY A 353 -6.52 -38.86 -14.41
N VAL A 354 -6.97 -38.09 -15.42
CA VAL A 354 -6.21 -36.99 -16.03
C VAL A 354 -6.83 -35.65 -15.64
N PRO A 355 -6.17 -34.83 -14.79
CA PRO A 355 -6.72 -33.56 -14.32
C PRO A 355 -7.28 -32.68 -15.44
N LEU A 356 -8.45 -32.07 -15.20
CA LEU A 356 -9.07 -31.18 -16.17
C LEU A 356 -8.21 -29.92 -16.38
N GLN A 357 -8.13 -29.47 -17.64
CA GLN A 357 -7.48 -28.20 -17.98
C GLN A 357 -8.44 -27.01 -17.84
N ASP A 358 -9.72 -27.25 -18.13
CA ASP A 358 -10.78 -26.25 -18.08
C ASP A 358 -11.65 -26.39 -16.83
N LYS A 359 -12.28 -25.29 -16.44
CA LYS A 359 -13.26 -25.22 -15.36
C LYS A 359 -14.60 -24.80 -15.92
N LEU A 360 -15.68 -25.25 -15.28
CA LEU A 360 -16.98 -24.66 -15.50
C LEU A 360 -16.95 -23.24 -14.96
N SER A 361 -17.46 -22.27 -15.71
CA SER A 361 -17.46 -20.87 -15.30
C SER A 361 -18.72 -20.15 -15.76
N VAL A 362 -19.17 -19.21 -14.95
CA VAL A 362 -20.26 -18.29 -15.27
C VAL A 362 -19.75 -16.86 -15.15
N GLU A 363 -20.20 -15.99 -16.05
CA GLU A 363 -19.99 -14.55 -15.94
C GLU A 363 -21.36 -13.87 -15.87
N ILE A 364 -21.44 -12.81 -15.07
CA ILE A 364 -22.65 -12.00 -14.88
C ILE A 364 -22.37 -10.54 -15.25
N SER A 365 -23.43 -9.76 -15.47
CA SER A 365 -23.34 -8.32 -15.71
C SER A 365 -22.62 -7.57 -14.58
N ASP A 366 -21.95 -6.47 -14.95
CA ASP A 366 -21.19 -5.65 -13.99
C ASP A 366 -22.08 -5.11 -12.86
N ILE A 367 -21.60 -5.29 -11.64
CA ILE A 367 -22.24 -4.75 -10.44
C ILE A 367 -21.80 -3.30 -10.27
N LYS A 368 -22.69 -2.34 -10.56
CA LYS A 368 -22.40 -0.90 -10.46
C LYS A 368 -22.36 -0.34 -9.03
N GLN A 369 -22.62 -1.18 -8.02
CA GLN A 369 -22.64 -0.81 -6.61
C GLN A 369 -21.70 -1.74 -5.83
N SER A 370 -20.67 -1.17 -5.21
CA SER A 370 -19.55 -1.93 -4.64
C SER A 370 -19.91 -2.82 -3.46
N ASP A 371 -21.06 -2.58 -2.82
CA ASP A 371 -21.51 -3.30 -1.65
C ASP A 371 -22.64 -4.30 -1.93
N VAL A 372 -23.13 -4.35 -3.17
CA VAL A 372 -23.93 -5.46 -3.68
C VAL A 372 -22.98 -6.59 -4.06
N LYS A 373 -23.24 -7.80 -3.58
CA LYS A 373 -22.40 -8.98 -3.82
C LYS A 373 -23.16 -10.08 -4.53
N ALA A 374 -22.53 -10.71 -5.51
CA ALA A 374 -23.04 -11.95 -6.09
C ALA A 374 -22.80 -13.13 -5.15
N ARG A 375 -23.77 -14.04 -5.08
CA ARG A 375 -23.69 -15.31 -4.36
C ARG A 375 -23.90 -16.44 -5.35
N TYR A 376 -22.91 -17.31 -5.49
CA TYR A 376 -22.93 -18.47 -6.37
C TYR A 376 -23.14 -19.74 -5.56
N GLN A 377 -23.73 -20.74 -6.19
CA GLN A 377 -23.80 -22.10 -5.65
C GLN A 377 -23.95 -23.09 -6.81
N TRP A 378 -22.98 -24.01 -6.96
CA TRP A 378 -23.04 -25.07 -7.97
C TRP A 378 -23.83 -26.29 -7.50
N TYR A 379 -24.47 -26.93 -8.47
CA TYR A 379 -25.26 -28.16 -8.35
C TYR A 379 -24.86 -29.14 -9.45
N LYS A 380 -25.05 -30.44 -9.21
CA LYS A 380 -24.86 -31.52 -10.20
C LYS A 380 -26.11 -32.35 -10.37
N ASN A 381 -26.29 -32.92 -11.56
CA ASN A 381 -27.43 -33.75 -11.92
C ASN A 381 -27.00 -34.91 -12.82
N THR A 382 -27.77 -36.00 -12.80
CA THR A 382 -27.64 -37.12 -13.75
C THR A 382 -28.39 -36.87 -15.06
N GLU A 383 -29.34 -35.94 -15.03
CA GLU A 383 -30.14 -35.52 -16.17
C GLU A 383 -29.81 -34.09 -16.59
N ASN A 384 -30.09 -33.75 -17.84
CA ASN A 384 -29.80 -32.43 -18.41
C ASN A 384 -30.85 -31.38 -18.01
N ASP A 385 -30.96 -31.10 -16.70
CA ASP A 385 -31.92 -30.13 -16.15
C ASP A 385 -31.41 -29.41 -14.89
N THR A 386 -32.10 -28.34 -14.50
CA THR A 386 -31.79 -27.48 -13.35
C THR A 386 -32.76 -27.64 -12.16
N THR A 387 -33.64 -28.64 -12.19
CA THR A 387 -34.76 -28.79 -11.24
C THR A 387 -34.46 -29.70 -10.05
N ASN A 388 -33.75 -30.81 -10.28
CA ASN A 388 -33.48 -31.83 -9.27
C ASN A 388 -31.99 -31.98 -8.93
N GLY A 389 -31.22 -30.91 -9.15
CA GLY A 389 -29.77 -30.92 -8.89
C GLY A 389 -29.41 -31.20 -7.42
N THR A 390 -28.39 -32.03 -7.22
CA THR A 390 -27.76 -32.27 -5.92
C THR A 390 -26.77 -31.13 -5.63
N LEU A 391 -26.89 -30.52 -4.44
CA LEU A 391 -26.00 -29.48 -3.95
C LEU A 391 -24.54 -29.96 -3.91
N ILE A 392 -23.61 -29.11 -4.34
CA ILE A 392 -22.17 -29.32 -4.17
C ILE A 392 -21.68 -28.44 -3.02
N PRO A 393 -21.44 -28.99 -1.81
CA PRO A 393 -21.05 -28.18 -0.65
C PRO A 393 -19.76 -27.39 -0.91
N GLY A 394 -19.76 -26.11 -0.55
CA GLY A 394 -18.59 -25.22 -0.67
C GLY A 394 -18.30 -24.70 -2.08
N ALA A 395 -19.02 -25.13 -3.11
CA ALA A 395 -18.87 -24.61 -4.46
C ALA A 395 -19.59 -23.26 -4.63
N THR A 396 -19.04 -22.21 -4.01
CA THR A 396 -19.65 -20.87 -3.90
C THR A 396 -19.01 -19.79 -4.77
N GLU A 397 -18.11 -20.19 -5.66
CA GLU A 397 -17.39 -19.31 -6.58
C GLU A 397 -18.05 -19.25 -7.97
N SER A 398 -17.68 -18.27 -8.78
CA SER A 398 -18.14 -18.14 -10.18
C SER A 398 -17.58 -19.23 -11.11
N SER A 399 -16.64 -20.04 -10.63
CA SER A 399 -16.11 -21.21 -11.35
C SER A 399 -16.06 -22.44 -10.46
N TYR A 400 -16.11 -23.61 -11.08
CA TYR A 400 -16.07 -24.91 -10.42
C TYR A 400 -15.26 -25.90 -11.25
N GLU A 401 -14.45 -26.71 -10.57
CA GLU A 401 -13.64 -27.78 -11.18
C GLU A 401 -14.29 -29.13 -10.86
N PRO A 402 -14.93 -29.78 -11.84
CA PRO A 402 -15.59 -31.07 -11.64
C PRO A 402 -14.60 -32.20 -11.29
N ASP A 403 -15.06 -33.16 -10.48
CA ASP A 403 -14.33 -34.41 -10.25
C ASP A 403 -14.48 -35.34 -11.47
N ILE A 404 -13.41 -36.09 -11.77
CA ILE A 404 -13.26 -36.99 -12.91
C ILE A 404 -12.94 -38.43 -12.48
N LYS A 405 -13.15 -38.78 -11.21
CA LYS A 405 -12.91 -40.15 -10.70
C LYS A 405 -13.77 -41.22 -11.34
N GLU A 406 -14.98 -40.87 -11.76
CA GLU A 406 -15.93 -41.80 -12.36
C GLU A 406 -16.18 -41.46 -13.84
N ALA A 407 -16.18 -42.49 -14.68
CA ALA A 407 -16.52 -42.33 -16.09
C ALA A 407 -18.03 -42.19 -16.28
N GLY A 408 -18.44 -41.46 -17.31
CA GLY A 408 -19.84 -41.21 -17.62
C GLY A 408 -20.12 -39.74 -17.89
N LYS A 409 -21.41 -39.38 -17.88
CA LYS A 409 -21.88 -38.01 -18.06
C LYS A 409 -22.48 -37.49 -16.76
N THR A 410 -22.09 -36.29 -16.37
CA THR A 410 -22.70 -35.55 -15.26
C THR A 410 -22.99 -34.13 -15.72
N TYR A 411 -24.17 -33.61 -15.42
CA TYR A 411 -24.60 -32.26 -15.78
C TYR A 411 -24.44 -31.32 -14.59
N TYR A 412 -23.99 -30.10 -14.83
CA TYR A 412 -23.73 -29.10 -13.80
C TYR A 412 -24.41 -27.78 -14.15
N TYR A 413 -24.90 -27.07 -13.14
CA TYR A 413 -25.41 -25.71 -13.28
C TYR A 413 -25.10 -24.88 -12.03
N CYS A 414 -25.12 -23.56 -12.17
CA CYS A 414 -24.88 -22.61 -11.09
C CYS A 414 -26.13 -21.79 -10.80
N ARG A 415 -26.50 -21.67 -9.51
CA ARG A 415 -27.57 -20.80 -9.03
C ARG A 415 -26.96 -19.52 -8.45
N ILE A 416 -27.44 -18.37 -8.91
CA ILE A 416 -26.83 -17.06 -8.63
C ILE A 416 -27.90 -16.09 -8.11
N ARG A 417 -27.53 -15.20 -7.19
CA ARG A 417 -28.33 -14.02 -6.80
C ARG A 417 -27.43 -12.87 -6.34
N TYR A 418 -27.98 -11.66 -6.31
CA TYR A 418 -27.37 -10.52 -5.62
C TYR A 418 -27.84 -10.41 -4.18
N GLN A 419 -26.96 -9.91 -3.32
CA GLN A 419 -27.22 -9.65 -1.91
C GLN A 419 -26.67 -8.29 -1.51
N LEU A 420 -27.45 -7.52 -0.77
CA LEU A 420 -27.08 -6.25 -0.15
C LEU A 420 -27.39 -6.31 1.35
N ASP A 421 -26.42 -6.00 2.19
CA ASP A 421 -26.61 -5.91 3.64
C ASP A 421 -26.85 -4.44 4.01
N ALA A 422 -28.11 -4.12 4.33
CA ALA A 422 -28.57 -2.80 4.72
C ALA A 422 -28.39 -2.56 6.22
N ARG A 423 -27.62 -1.52 6.57
CA ARG A 423 -27.40 -1.10 7.95
C ARG A 423 -28.29 0.09 8.27
N THR A 424 -29.30 -0.13 9.10
CA THR A 424 -30.25 0.92 9.49
C THR A 424 -30.29 1.08 11.00
N GLN A 425 -30.76 2.24 11.47
CA GLN A 425 -30.85 2.52 12.90
C GLN A 425 -31.79 1.55 13.62
N LYS A 426 -32.93 1.22 12.98
CA LYS A 426 -33.96 0.37 13.60
C LYS A 426 -33.52 -1.09 13.62
N LYS A 427 -33.06 -1.62 12.47
CA LYS A 427 -32.65 -3.03 12.33
C LYS A 427 -31.95 -3.30 11.00
N ASP A 428 -30.78 -3.92 11.08
CA ASP A 428 -30.08 -4.44 9.90
C ASP A 428 -30.94 -5.44 9.11
N LYS A 429 -30.89 -5.34 7.78
CA LYS A 429 -31.63 -6.21 6.85
C LYS A 429 -30.72 -6.72 5.75
N THR A 430 -30.95 -7.95 5.30
CA THR A 430 -30.32 -8.48 4.08
C THR A 430 -31.36 -8.49 2.97
N ILE A 431 -31.10 -7.73 1.91
CA ILE A 431 -31.93 -7.67 0.70
C ILE A 431 -31.31 -8.63 -0.31
N ASN A 432 -32.13 -9.51 -0.89
CA ASN A 432 -31.70 -10.44 -1.92
C ASN A 432 -32.49 -10.20 -3.20
N SER A 433 -31.85 -10.32 -4.36
CA SER A 433 -32.58 -10.45 -5.62
C SER A 433 -33.15 -11.87 -5.80
N ALA A 434 -33.98 -12.03 -6.82
CA ALA A 434 -34.43 -13.35 -7.27
C ALA A 434 -33.25 -14.22 -7.73
N PHE A 435 -33.41 -15.54 -7.63
CA PHE A 435 -32.42 -16.47 -8.18
C PHE A 435 -32.48 -16.51 -9.71
N VAL A 436 -31.30 -16.58 -10.32
CA VAL A 436 -31.11 -16.98 -11.72
C VAL A 436 -30.26 -18.24 -11.77
N TYR A 437 -30.43 -18.99 -12.86
CA TYR A 437 -29.77 -20.27 -13.06
C TYR A 437 -29.01 -20.22 -14.38
N SER A 438 -27.79 -20.73 -14.39
CA SER A 438 -27.07 -20.95 -15.64
C SER A 438 -27.75 -22.04 -16.46
N ASP A 439 -27.37 -22.11 -17.74
CA ASP A 439 -27.59 -23.31 -18.53
C ASP A 439 -26.79 -24.47 -17.93
N THR A 440 -27.17 -25.68 -18.29
CA THR A 440 -26.46 -26.89 -17.89
C THR A 440 -25.23 -27.09 -18.77
N ALA A 441 -24.12 -27.48 -18.16
CA ALA A 441 -22.92 -27.96 -18.84
C ALA A 441 -22.73 -29.45 -18.58
N CYS A 442 -22.52 -30.22 -19.64
CA CYS A 442 -22.23 -31.64 -19.59
C CYS A 442 -20.72 -31.87 -19.42
N VAL A 443 -20.35 -32.58 -18.36
CA VAL A 443 -19.00 -33.11 -18.18
C VAL A 443 -19.01 -34.57 -18.57
N THR A 444 -18.31 -34.91 -19.65
CA THR A 444 -18.16 -36.28 -20.14
C THR A 444 -16.78 -36.81 -19.77
N VAL A 445 -16.74 -37.83 -18.92
CA VAL A 445 -15.51 -38.51 -18.51
C VAL A 445 -15.42 -39.86 -19.21
N THR A 446 -14.36 -40.09 -19.97
CA THR A 446 -14.08 -41.36 -20.65
C THR A 446 -13.00 -42.16 -19.93
N GLU A 447 -12.98 -43.48 -20.11
CA GLU A 447 -11.87 -44.32 -19.66
C GLU A 447 -10.85 -44.49 -20.79
N ALA A 448 -9.57 -44.41 -20.46
CA ALA A 448 -8.48 -44.75 -21.37
C ALA A 448 -7.97 -46.17 -21.07
N PRO A 449 -7.66 -46.98 -22.09
CA PRO A 449 -7.05 -48.27 -21.87
C PRO A 449 -5.64 -48.10 -21.29
N LEU A 450 -5.35 -48.85 -20.23
CA LEU A 450 -4.03 -48.96 -19.63
C LEU A 450 -3.40 -50.29 -20.04
N PRO A 451 -2.10 -50.32 -20.39
CA PRO A 451 -1.49 -51.50 -21.03
C PRO A 451 -1.14 -52.63 -20.05
N TRP A 452 -1.30 -52.41 -18.75
CA TRP A 452 -0.84 -53.34 -17.71
C TRP A 452 -1.95 -54.27 -17.23
N GLU A 453 -1.55 -55.49 -16.87
CA GLU A 453 -2.41 -56.41 -16.13
C GLU A 453 -2.70 -55.87 -14.72
N GLY A 454 -3.93 -56.07 -14.25
CA GLY A 454 -4.43 -55.54 -12.99
C GLY A 454 -5.45 -54.42 -13.20
N ASN A 455 -5.93 -53.83 -12.11
CA ASN A 455 -6.83 -52.66 -12.14
C ASN A 455 -6.34 -51.51 -11.26
N GLY A 456 -5.10 -51.58 -10.79
CA GLY A 456 -4.49 -50.54 -9.97
C GLY A 456 -5.03 -50.46 -8.55
N THR A 457 -5.77 -51.47 -8.08
CA THR A 457 -6.18 -51.58 -6.67
C THR A 457 -5.09 -52.27 -5.84
N GLU A 458 -5.14 -52.15 -4.51
CA GLU A 458 -4.17 -52.83 -3.63
C GLU A 458 -4.17 -54.35 -3.82
N SER A 459 -5.35 -54.95 -4.03
CA SER A 459 -5.50 -56.39 -4.27
C SER A 459 -5.13 -56.83 -5.69
N SER A 460 -5.06 -55.89 -6.65
CA SER A 460 -4.75 -56.17 -8.05
C SER A 460 -3.97 -54.98 -8.66
N PRO A 461 -2.71 -54.79 -8.24
CA PRO A 461 -1.88 -53.69 -8.71
C PRO A 461 -1.59 -53.83 -10.20
N TYR A 462 -1.29 -52.73 -10.87
CA TYR A 462 -0.75 -52.77 -12.22
C TYR A 462 0.66 -53.38 -12.21
N LEU A 463 0.83 -54.49 -12.92
CA LEU A 463 2.09 -55.23 -12.95
C LEU A 463 3.05 -54.66 -13.99
N LEU A 464 4.25 -54.29 -13.53
CA LEU A 464 5.34 -53.77 -14.35
C LEU A 464 6.41 -54.87 -14.50
N LYS A 465 6.42 -55.53 -15.66
CA LYS A 465 7.22 -56.75 -15.91
C LYS A 465 8.52 -56.44 -16.66
N THR A 466 8.53 -55.36 -17.44
CA THR A 466 9.61 -55.03 -18.37
C THR A 466 9.97 -53.54 -18.31
N ALA A 467 11.12 -53.19 -18.90
CA ALA A 467 11.50 -51.79 -19.09
C ALA A 467 10.43 -51.01 -19.87
N SER A 468 9.82 -51.64 -20.88
CA SER A 468 8.74 -51.04 -21.68
C SER A 468 7.50 -50.71 -20.83
N ASP A 469 7.18 -51.51 -19.80
CA ASP A 469 6.05 -51.21 -18.91
C ASP A 469 6.31 -49.95 -18.08
N VAL A 470 7.55 -49.78 -17.60
CA VAL A 470 7.98 -48.60 -16.84
C VAL A 470 8.07 -47.36 -17.76
N GLU A 471 8.47 -47.53 -19.02
CA GLU A 471 8.39 -46.47 -20.04
C GLU A 471 6.96 -46.07 -20.36
N ALA A 472 6.04 -47.03 -20.47
CA ALA A 472 4.61 -46.72 -20.65
C ALA A 472 4.06 -45.92 -19.46
N LEU A 473 4.52 -46.21 -18.23
CA LEU A 473 4.07 -45.48 -17.04
C LEU A 473 4.59 -44.04 -17.07
N ARG A 474 5.87 -43.88 -17.41
CA ARG A 474 6.49 -42.59 -17.67
C ARG A 474 5.70 -41.81 -18.72
N ASP A 475 5.33 -42.42 -19.84
CA ASP A 475 4.68 -41.70 -20.93
C ASP A 475 3.23 -41.33 -20.59
N LYS A 476 2.50 -42.19 -19.86
CA LYS A 476 1.17 -41.87 -19.32
C LYS A 476 1.22 -40.67 -18.37
N VAL A 477 2.22 -40.58 -17.49
CA VAL A 477 2.38 -39.43 -16.60
C VAL A 477 2.86 -38.20 -17.37
N ASN A 478 3.97 -38.33 -18.08
CA ASN A 478 4.70 -37.19 -18.64
C ASN A 478 3.99 -36.56 -19.83
N THR A 479 3.39 -37.39 -20.69
CA THR A 479 2.82 -36.97 -21.97
C THR A 479 1.30 -36.86 -21.89
N GLU A 480 0.65 -37.85 -21.28
CA GLU A 480 -0.83 -37.90 -21.23
C GLU A 480 -1.41 -37.26 -19.95
N GLY A 481 -0.58 -36.93 -18.96
CA GLY A 481 -0.99 -36.18 -17.77
C GLY A 481 -1.69 -37.01 -16.68
N PHE A 482 -1.64 -38.34 -16.75
CA PHE A 482 -2.19 -39.20 -15.69
C PHE A 482 -1.44 -38.95 -14.37
N SER A 483 -2.17 -38.62 -13.30
CA SER A 483 -1.56 -38.50 -11.97
C SER A 483 -1.40 -39.87 -11.29
N PHE A 484 -2.30 -40.81 -11.60
CA PHE A 484 -2.42 -42.11 -10.93
C PHE A 484 -2.61 -42.00 -9.41
N GLU A 485 -3.31 -40.96 -8.95
CA GLU A 485 -3.58 -40.76 -7.53
C GLU A 485 -4.20 -42.04 -6.89
N ASN A 486 -3.58 -42.51 -5.80
CA ASN A 486 -3.96 -43.73 -5.06
C ASN A 486 -4.02 -45.03 -5.89
N THR A 487 -3.36 -45.07 -7.05
CA THR A 487 -3.29 -46.26 -7.92
C THR A 487 -2.05 -47.09 -7.59
N TYR A 488 -2.19 -48.40 -7.46
CA TYR A 488 -1.10 -49.33 -7.09
C TYR A 488 -0.38 -49.90 -8.32
N PHE A 489 0.94 -49.87 -8.27
CA PHE A 489 1.87 -50.48 -9.22
C PHE A 489 2.82 -51.42 -8.50
N GLN A 490 3.16 -52.55 -9.12
CA GLN A 490 4.10 -53.52 -8.56
C GLN A 490 5.09 -54.02 -9.61
N LEU A 491 6.38 -54.04 -9.27
CA LEU A 491 7.40 -54.73 -10.07
C LEU A 491 7.29 -56.24 -9.89
N THR A 492 7.47 -57.00 -10.98
CA THR A 492 7.53 -58.47 -10.91
C THR A 492 8.91 -59.02 -11.24
N GLU A 493 9.82 -58.17 -11.72
CA GLU A 493 11.17 -58.54 -12.15
C GLU A 493 12.13 -57.37 -11.88
N ASP A 494 13.43 -57.65 -11.89
CA ASP A 494 14.46 -56.60 -11.90
C ASP A 494 14.43 -55.85 -13.24
N ILE A 495 14.36 -54.52 -13.21
CA ILE A 495 14.20 -53.67 -14.40
C ILE A 495 15.44 -52.84 -14.65
N THR A 496 16.04 -52.96 -15.83
CA THR A 496 17.06 -52.01 -16.29
C THR A 496 16.42 -50.87 -17.07
N LEU A 497 16.63 -49.63 -16.62
CA LEU A 497 16.14 -48.44 -17.31
C LEU A 497 16.90 -48.23 -18.64
N PRO A 498 16.26 -47.65 -19.67
CA PRO A 498 16.93 -47.24 -20.89
C PRO A 498 18.07 -46.24 -20.66
N THR A 499 19.06 -46.19 -21.55
CA THR A 499 20.20 -45.25 -21.43
C THR A 499 19.77 -43.78 -21.49
N GLU A 500 18.77 -43.45 -22.31
CA GLU A 500 18.19 -42.11 -22.45
C GLU A 500 16.96 -41.90 -21.56
N TRP A 501 16.93 -42.55 -20.39
CA TRP A 501 15.79 -42.51 -19.49
C TRP A 501 15.44 -41.10 -19.03
N LYS A 502 14.15 -40.76 -19.19
CA LYS A 502 13.54 -39.57 -18.59
C LYS A 502 12.76 -39.99 -17.35
N PRO A 503 12.96 -39.34 -16.20
CA PRO A 503 12.23 -39.68 -14.99
C PRO A 503 10.70 -39.53 -15.12
N ILE A 504 9.96 -40.30 -14.34
CA ILE A 504 8.49 -40.19 -14.23
C ILE A 504 8.13 -38.91 -13.46
N GLY A 505 7.37 -38.04 -14.08
CA GLY A 505 7.01 -36.71 -13.61
C GLY A 505 7.89 -35.60 -14.21
N VAL A 506 7.26 -34.58 -14.80
CA VAL A 506 7.90 -33.49 -15.56
C VAL A 506 7.13 -32.18 -15.44
N THR A 507 7.74 -31.06 -15.84
CA THR A 507 7.01 -29.81 -16.09
C THR A 507 6.28 -29.87 -17.43
N ARG A 508 5.03 -29.36 -17.49
CA ARG A 508 4.17 -29.52 -18.68
C ARG A 508 4.71 -28.82 -19.91
N ASP A 509 5.31 -27.65 -19.71
CA ASP A 509 5.89 -26.83 -20.77
C ASP A 509 7.41 -27.05 -20.97
N GLY A 510 8.02 -27.98 -20.21
CA GLY A 510 9.46 -28.25 -20.22
C GLY A 510 10.34 -27.15 -19.62
N LYS A 511 9.76 -26.06 -19.10
CA LYS A 511 10.51 -24.98 -18.44
C LYS A 511 10.76 -25.31 -16.97
N LYS A 512 11.66 -24.54 -16.35
CA LYS A 512 11.99 -24.69 -14.92
C LYS A 512 10.99 -24.02 -13.98
N ASP A 513 10.11 -23.17 -14.50
CA ASP A 513 9.11 -22.48 -13.69
C ASP A 513 7.96 -23.43 -13.36
N LEU A 514 7.71 -23.63 -12.07
CA LEU A 514 6.71 -24.57 -11.58
C LEU A 514 5.31 -23.96 -11.48
N GLN A 515 5.18 -22.63 -11.54
CA GLN A 515 3.92 -21.90 -11.37
C GLN A 515 3.13 -22.37 -10.14
N ASN A 516 3.78 -22.40 -8.97
CA ASN A 516 3.21 -22.93 -7.72
C ASN A 516 2.68 -24.38 -7.83
N GLY A 517 3.28 -25.18 -8.71
CA GLY A 517 2.89 -26.58 -8.96
C GLY A 517 1.81 -26.77 -10.01
N ALA A 518 1.26 -25.69 -10.59
CA ALA A 518 0.30 -25.77 -11.68
C ALA A 518 0.94 -26.27 -12.99
N ASN A 519 2.24 -26.06 -13.19
CA ASN A 519 2.95 -26.49 -14.39
C ASN A 519 3.59 -27.89 -14.25
N LEU A 520 2.95 -28.82 -13.52
CA LEU A 520 3.50 -30.16 -13.28
C LEU A 520 2.58 -31.28 -13.75
N ASN A 521 3.19 -32.27 -14.41
CA ASN A 521 2.67 -33.63 -14.50
C ASN A 521 3.41 -34.45 -13.44
N VAL A 522 2.73 -34.78 -12.34
CA VAL A 522 3.31 -35.51 -11.20
C VAL A 522 2.83 -36.94 -11.19
N PHE A 523 3.66 -37.87 -10.72
CA PHE A 523 3.18 -39.18 -10.29
C PHE A 523 2.63 -39.08 -8.86
N SER A 524 1.47 -39.69 -8.63
CA SER A 524 0.77 -39.71 -7.33
C SER A 524 0.30 -41.10 -6.90
N GLY A 525 0.88 -42.14 -7.50
CA GLY A 525 0.53 -43.52 -7.21
C GLY A 525 1.30 -44.14 -6.05
N ILE A 526 1.08 -45.44 -5.87
CA ILE A 526 1.75 -46.31 -4.91
C ILE A 526 2.61 -47.28 -5.72
N PHE A 527 3.92 -47.25 -5.51
CA PHE A 527 4.89 -48.03 -6.25
C PHE A 527 5.56 -49.05 -5.33
N ASP A 528 5.26 -50.33 -5.53
CA ASP A 528 5.84 -51.44 -4.78
C ASP A 528 6.91 -52.14 -5.62
N GLY A 529 8.18 -52.03 -5.20
CA GLY A 529 9.26 -52.73 -5.87
C GLY A 529 9.24 -54.24 -5.65
N ASN A 530 8.46 -54.75 -4.69
CA ASN A 530 8.40 -56.18 -4.34
C ASN A 530 9.80 -56.82 -4.15
N ASN A 531 10.73 -56.05 -3.59
CA ASN A 531 12.16 -56.33 -3.42
C ASN A 531 12.97 -56.51 -4.71
N HIS A 532 12.40 -56.21 -5.88
CA HIS A 532 13.13 -56.14 -7.14
C HIS A 532 14.01 -54.90 -7.24
N THR A 533 14.98 -54.98 -8.15
CA THR A 533 15.99 -53.94 -8.39
C THR A 533 15.65 -53.14 -9.64
N VAL A 534 15.57 -51.82 -9.52
CA VAL A 534 15.66 -50.89 -10.66
C VAL A 534 17.13 -50.54 -10.89
N ILE A 535 17.64 -50.86 -12.07
CA ILE A 535 19.01 -50.65 -12.51
C ILE A 535 19.07 -49.39 -13.38
N VAL A 536 19.80 -48.38 -12.90
CA VAL A 536 20.07 -47.13 -13.63
C VAL A 536 21.40 -47.27 -14.38
N PRO A 537 21.42 -47.15 -15.72
CA PRO A 537 22.66 -47.16 -16.49
C PRO A 537 23.66 -46.09 -16.03
N GLU A 538 24.95 -46.29 -16.29
CA GLU A 538 25.98 -45.33 -15.92
C GLU A 538 25.73 -43.98 -16.62
N GLY A 539 25.56 -42.90 -15.83
CA GLY A 539 25.18 -41.57 -16.31
C GLY A 539 23.68 -41.34 -16.45
N GLY A 540 22.84 -42.34 -16.18
CA GLY A 540 21.37 -42.23 -16.25
C GLY A 540 20.73 -41.45 -15.10
N LEU A 541 19.50 -40.98 -15.30
CA LEU A 541 18.71 -40.28 -14.30
C LEU A 541 17.90 -41.25 -13.40
N PRO A 542 17.47 -40.83 -12.20
CA PRO A 542 16.66 -41.66 -11.32
C PRO A 542 15.27 -41.99 -11.90
N LEU A 543 14.59 -42.94 -11.26
CA LEU A 543 13.26 -43.41 -11.68
C LEU A 543 12.21 -42.29 -11.71
N PHE A 544 12.16 -41.45 -10.68
CA PHE A 544 11.16 -40.38 -10.56
C PHE A 544 11.77 -38.98 -10.69
N GLY A 545 11.02 -38.11 -11.36
CA GLY A 545 11.30 -36.69 -11.55
C GLY A 545 10.56 -35.88 -10.50
N TYR A 546 9.23 -35.76 -10.66
CA TYR A 546 8.33 -35.05 -9.74
C TYR A 546 7.22 -35.99 -9.23
N VAL A 547 7.01 -36.01 -7.91
CA VAL A 547 6.02 -36.86 -7.23
C VAL A 547 5.19 -36.03 -6.25
N ARG A 548 3.93 -36.41 -6.02
CA ARG A 548 3.05 -35.79 -5.01
C ARG A 548 2.20 -36.88 -4.37
N ASN A 549 1.98 -36.89 -3.06
CA ASN A 549 1.15 -37.91 -2.39
C ASN A 549 1.49 -39.36 -2.77
N THR A 550 2.77 -39.62 -3.06
CA THR A 550 3.25 -40.91 -3.57
C THR A 550 3.75 -41.78 -2.43
N ARG A 551 3.54 -43.10 -2.52
CA ARG A 551 4.21 -44.07 -1.65
C ARG A 551 5.11 -44.97 -2.46
N ILE A 552 6.35 -45.17 -2.03
CA ILE A 552 7.32 -46.04 -2.69
C ILE A 552 7.84 -47.02 -1.66
N ARG A 553 7.68 -48.32 -1.93
CA ARG A 553 8.09 -49.35 -0.97
C ARG A 553 8.81 -50.54 -1.58
N ASN A 554 9.58 -51.26 -0.76
CA ASN A 554 10.24 -52.53 -1.10
C ASN A 554 11.05 -52.46 -2.40
N LEU A 555 11.79 -51.38 -2.64
CA LEU A 555 12.48 -51.14 -3.90
C LEU A 555 13.98 -51.14 -3.70
N ASN A 556 14.69 -51.99 -4.47
CA ASN A 556 16.13 -51.90 -4.57
C ASN A 556 16.52 -51.02 -5.76
N ILE A 557 17.58 -50.24 -5.61
CA ILE A 557 18.10 -49.35 -6.66
C ILE A 557 19.59 -49.67 -6.83
N TYR A 558 20.02 -49.92 -8.07
CA TYR A 558 21.43 -50.09 -8.41
C TYR A 558 21.83 -49.16 -9.53
N GLY A 559 22.96 -48.47 -9.38
CA GLY A 559 23.51 -47.65 -10.45
C GLY A 559 24.92 -47.21 -10.15
N LYS A 560 25.88 -47.65 -10.97
CA LYS A 560 27.33 -47.38 -10.77
C LYS A 560 27.61 -45.88 -10.64
N LYS A 561 26.89 -45.04 -11.40
CA LYS A 561 26.95 -43.57 -11.35
C LYS A 561 25.63 -42.96 -11.84
N ILE A 562 24.71 -42.67 -10.92
CA ILE A 562 23.42 -42.03 -11.22
C ILE A 562 23.63 -40.51 -11.36
N ALA A 563 23.23 -39.92 -12.48
CA ALA A 563 23.38 -38.50 -12.79
C ALA A 563 22.36 -37.59 -12.07
N GLY A 564 22.02 -37.90 -10.83
CA GLY A 564 21.04 -37.20 -10.02
C GLY A 564 21.05 -37.69 -8.57
N TYR A 565 19.88 -37.59 -7.93
CA TYR A 565 19.60 -38.27 -6.66
C TYR A 565 19.26 -39.73 -6.93
N GLY A 566 19.15 -40.56 -5.89
CA GLY A 566 18.97 -42.01 -6.01
C GLY A 566 17.58 -42.45 -6.50
N LEU A 567 16.50 -41.74 -6.15
CA LEU A 567 15.12 -42.17 -6.44
C LEU A 567 14.24 -41.07 -7.05
N VAL A 568 14.21 -39.88 -6.45
CA VAL A 568 13.39 -38.74 -6.90
C VAL A 568 14.27 -37.54 -7.15
N ASN A 569 14.23 -36.99 -8.36
CA ASN A 569 15.15 -35.92 -8.76
C ASN A 569 14.74 -34.53 -8.26
N ASN A 570 13.43 -34.25 -8.16
CA ASN A 570 12.89 -32.94 -7.80
C ASN A 570 11.67 -33.07 -6.87
N PHE A 571 11.79 -32.46 -5.69
CA PHE A 571 10.75 -32.41 -4.65
C PHE A 571 10.18 -30.98 -4.48
N GLU A 572 10.25 -30.18 -5.55
CA GLU A 572 9.85 -28.76 -5.57
C GLU A 572 8.42 -28.58 -6.11
N GLY A 573 7.69 -27.57 -5.61
CA GLY A 573 6.38 -27.19 -6.17
C GLY A 573 5.24 -28.20 -5.94
N VAL A 574 5.44 -29.22 -5.11
CA VAL A 574 4.46 -30.29 -4.88
C VAL A 574 3.46 -30.00 -3.74
N GLY A 575 3.53 -28.81 -3.14
CA GLY A 575 2.64 -28.32 -2.06
C GLY A 575 3.19 -28.58 -0.65
N LEU A 576 3.06 -27.61 0.27
CA LEU A 576 3.50 -27.74 1.67
C LEU A 576 2.43 -28.36 2.59
N SER A 577 1.29 -28.78 2.05
CA SER A 577 0.19 -29.40 2.77
C SER A 577 -0.01 -30.84 2.29
N GLY A 578 0.17 -31.82 3.17
CA GLY A 578 0.04 -33.26 2.86
C GLY A 578 1.38 -34.02 2.84
N THR A 579 1.33 -35.31 2.51
CA THR A 579 2.52 -36.18 2.40
C THR A 579 3.09 -36.08 0.99
N ALA A 580 4.26 -35.47 0.79
CA ALA A 580 4.79 -35.34 -0.58
C ALA A 580 5.34 -36.67 -1.15
N VAL A 581 6.09 -37.45 -0.36
CA VAL A 581 6.42 -38.86 -0.66
C VAL A 581 6.63 -39.65 0.63
N GLU A 582 6.16 -40.89 0.66
CA GLU A 582 6.46 -41.88 1.70
C GLU A 582 7.43 -42.92 1.10
N ILE A 583 8.56 -43.16 1.76
CA ILE A 583 9.58 -44.12 1.31
C ILE A 583 9.76 -45.16 2.41
N ASP A 584 9.49 -46.42 2.10
CA ASP A 584 9.58 -47.53 3.05
C ASP A 584 10.38 -48.70 2.46
N ASN A 585 11.36 -49.23 3.17
CA ASN A 585 12.19 -50.35 2.68
C ASN A 585 12.76 -50.12 1.26
N VAL A 586 13.33 -48.93 1.00
CA VAL A 586 14.01 -48.60 -0.26
C VAL A 586 15.52 -48.52 -0.07
N THR A 587 16.27 -49.29 -0.86
CA THR A 587 17.71 -49.49 -0.65
C THR A 587 18.53 -49.15 -1.89
N LEU A 588 19.55 -48.30 -1.74
CA LEU A 588 20.64 -48.17 -2.71
C LEU A 588 21.63 -49.33 -2.50
N LYS A 589 21.71 -50.26 -3.45
CA LYS A 589 22.57 -51.45 -3.34
C LYS A 589 24.06 -51.08 -3.36
N SER A 590 24.88 -51.91 -2.72
CA SER A 590 26.35 -51.79 -2.73
C SER A 590 26.89 -51.67 -4.16
N GLY A 591 27.89 -50.80 -4.34
CA GLY A 591 28.45 -50.46 -5.65
C GLY A 591 27.72 -49.33 -6.38
N SER A 592 26.64 -48.80 -5.83
CA SER A 592 25.94 -47.63 -6.40
C SER A 592 26.57 -46.30 -5.98
N SER A 593 26.48 -45.29 -6.85
CA SER A 593 26.82 -43.91 -6.49
C SER A 593 25.86 -42.91 -7.13
N THR A 594 25.58 -41.80 -6.43
CA THR A 594 24.73 -40.69 -6.90
C THR A 594 25.58 -39.44 -7.08
N LEU A 595 25.42 -38.70 -8.18
CA LEU A 595 26.14 -37.44 -8.41
C LEU A 595 25.65 -36.27 -7.54
N LYS A 596 24.45 -36.37 -6.96
CA LYS A 596 23.92 -35.38 -6.01
C LYS A 596 23.93 -35.93 -4.57
N SER A 597 22.77 -36.04 -3.93
CA SER A 597 22.60 -36.58 -2.57
C SER A 597 21.72 -37.84 -2.58
N GLY A 598 21.48 -38.44 -1.41
CA GLY A 598 20.83 -39.73 -1.13
C GLY A 598 19.65 -40.15 -2.03
N LEU A 599 18.45 -40.37 -1.48
CA LEU A 599 17.30 -40.83 -2.29
C LEU A 599 16.50 -39.68 -2.90
N LEU A 600 16.46 -38.53 -2.24
CA LEU A 600 15.56 -37.41 -2.55
C LEU A 600 16.32 -36.13 -2.89
N GLY A 601 15.84 -35.44 -3.92
CA GLY A 601 16.31 -34.13 -4.32
C GLY A 601 15.34 -33.00 -4.03
N ALA A 602 15.77 -31.99 -3.28
CA ALA A 602 15.05 -30.73 -3.11
C ALA A 602 16.02 -29.57 -3.38
N ASN A 603 15.75 -28.70 -4.35
CA ASN A 603 16.47 -27.44 -4.49
C ASN A 603 15.59 -26.28 -4.01
N LYS A 604 16.23 -25.22 -3.52
CA LYS A 604 15.54 -24.00 -3.09
C LYS A 604 15.31 -23.13 -4.31
N THR A 605 14.15 -23.23 -4.95
CA THR A 605 13.74 -22.27 -5.96
C THR A 605 13.43 -20.94 -5.25
N MET A 606 14.26 -19.93 -5.44
CA MET A 606 13.84 -18.55 -5.17
C MET A 606 12.74 -18.24 -6.19
N SER A 607 11.47 -18.36 -5.78
CA SER A 607 10.41 -17.63 -6.46
C SER A 607 10.81 -16.16 -6.42
N LEU A 608 11.00 -15.54 -7.59
CA LEU A 608 11.12 -14.09 -7.68
C LEU A 608 9.89 -13.53 -6.99
N MET A 609 10.15 -12.85 -5.88
CA MET A 609 9.19 -12.29 -4.94
C MET A 609 8.33 -11.23 -5.64
N LEU A 610 7.36 -11.67 -6.44
CA LEU A 610 6.29 -10.84 -7.00
C LEU A 610 5.02 -10.90 -6.11
N ASP A 611 4.90 -11.94 -5.28
CA ASP A 611 3.69 -12.13 -4.45
C ASP A 611 3.73 -11.47 -3.07
N VAL A 612 4.88 -10.96 -2.61
CA VAL A 612 4.93 -10.28 -1.31
C VAL A 612 4.34 -8.87 -1.39
N LEU A 613 4.35 -8.22 -2.55
CA LEU A 613 3.62 -6.96 -2.75
C LEU A 613 2.10 -7.15 -2.89
N GLN A 614 1.63 -8.35 -3.26
CA GLN A 614 0.20 -8.65 -3.39
C GLN A 614 -0.38 -9.17 -2.07
N LEU A 615 0.39 -9.95 -1.29
CA LEU A 615 0.03 -10.37 0.06
C LEU A 615 0.18 -9.25 1.11
N LEU A 616 1.16 -8.34 0.98
CA LEU A 616 1.24 -7.16 1.85
C LEU A 616 0.11 -6.14 1.58
N ARG A 617 -0.51 -6.16 0.40
CA ARG A 617 -1.70 -5.34 0.11
C ARG A 617 -3.01 -5.92 0.66
N GLN A 618 -3.05 -7.21 0.99
CA GLN A 618 -4.21 -7.83 1.65
C GLN A 618 -4.12 -7.84 3.18
N TRP A 619 -2.92 -7.67 3.76
CA TRP A 619 -2.73 -7.66 5.22
C TRP A 619 -2.68 -6.26 5.85
N TYR A 620 -2.29 -5.21 5.14
CA TYR A 620 -2.42 -3.83 5.63
C TYR A 620 -3.82 -3.27 5.37
N GLY A 621 -4.82 -3.91 5.96
CA GLY A 621 -6.08 -3.24 6.29
C GLY A 621 -5.79 -2.23 7.41
N THR A 622 -6.01 -0.94 7.11
CA THR A 622 -6.28 0.16 8.04
C THR A 622 -5.95 -0.12 9.52
N VAL A 623 -4.80 0.38 9.98
CA VAL A 623 -4.54 0.53 11.42
C VAL A 623 -5.38 1.72 11.92
N PRO A 624 -6.26 1.55 12.91
CA PRO A 624 -6.87 2.68 13.61
C PRO A 624 -5.84 3.29 14.56
N SER A 625 -5.68 4.61 14.51
CA SER A 625 -4.98 5.35 15.54
C SER A 625 -5.82 5.39 16.82
N ARG A 626 -5.26 4.96 17.95
CA ARG A 626 -5.22 5.74 19.22
C ARG A 626 -4.61 4.96 20.40
N ARG A 627 -3.63 5.64 21.02
CA ARG A 627 -3.36 5.83 22.45
C ARG A 627 -3.24 4.62 23.40
N GLY A 628 -2.04 4.50 23.97
CA GLY A 628 -1.85 4.54 25.42
C GLY A 628 -1.26 3.28 26.08
N LEU A 629 -0.38 3.52 27.07
CA LEU A 629 0.32 2.62 28.01
C LEU A 629 1.72 2.21 27.54
N SER A 630 2.80 2.86 27.99
CA SER A 630 3.43 2.86 29.33
C SER A 630 4.32 1.63 29.61
N SER A 631 5.60 1.95 29.83
CA SER A 631 6.60 1.33 30.73
C SER A 631 7.07 -0.12 30.54
N ASP A 632 8.40 -0.23 30.48
CA ASP A 632 9.27 -1.25 31.09
C ASP A 632 9.22 -2.70 30.59
N MET A 633 10.32 -3.17 30.00
CA MET A 633 11.30 -4.04 30.70
C MET A 633 12.36 -4.56 29.73
N THR A 634 13.56 -4.02 29.84
CA THR A 634 14.80 -4.68 29.41
C THR A 634 15.27 -5.58 30.55
N LYS A 635 15.19 -6.90 30.39
CA LYS A 635 16.09 -7.94 30.98
C LYS A 635 15.50 -9.35 30.79
N MET A 636 16.05 -10.11 29.84
CA MET A 636 16.74 -11.39 30.03
C MET A 636 17.36 -11.85 28.72
#